data_AF-A0A975AGE8-F1
#
_entry.id   AF-A0A975AGE8-F1
#
_cell.length_a   1.000
_cell.length_b   1.000
_cell.length_c   1.000
_cell.angle_alpha   90.00
_cell.angle_beta   90.00
_cell.angle_gamma   90.00
#
_symmetry.space_group_name_H-M   'P 1'
#
loop_
_entity.id
_entity.type
_entity.pdbx_description
1 polymer ?
#
loop_
_entity_poly.entity_id
_entity_poly.type
_entity_poly.pdbx_seq_one_letter_code
_entity_poly.pdbx_strand_id
1 'polypeptide(L)'
;MNIINIGNKKVNIKRNTSCYEVLKELHKNDYKDYLAVKVNNTLKELSYDNLSNGDLVEFIDIKNRDGLRIYIRTLSLVFIKACRKLYNNADIIIEHSLNKGLYCEIKVGECLSEKSIINIKDEMQEIIDRQIHIKKFMLNINEAKKIFQSQKMPDKVMLLDYSNTENVRTYELEGYYDTFYGYVAPNTNVLKAFDIKLFGQGVILRFPMLGNNYKLPEYVEDVKISKIFKEAEDWGNIMEVSHVGALNKKIVNNLINDLILVNEALHEKKIAYIADEISANDEIKIVLIAGPSSSGKTTFAQRLSIQLRVNGKKTYAISLDDYFVNRDKTPLDENGNYDFDTIDALDLDLFNDQLLKLMNGEKVQVPTFDFKKGCRVFDKEPIKLTKDHIIVVEGIHGLNDKLTAQIEKENKFKIYISALTQLNIDNHNRVSTSDTRLIRRIVRDNQFRGHNAERTMELWNNVRKGEEKYIFPYQENADTMFNSSLTYELGVLKKYAVKLIEGISENSKFYAEKHRLLKFLSYFNSIDDEKTIPRTSIIKEFLGGGLVE
;
A
#
# COMPACT_ATOMS: atom_id res chain seq x y z
N MET A 1 35.06 18.37 20.75
CA MET A 1 34.36 18.64 19.49
C MET A 1 34.28 17.35 18.72
N ASN A 2 33.23 17.16 17.93
CA ASN A 2 33.13 16.06 16.99
C ASN A 2 33.19 16.62 15.55
N ILE A 3 33.75 15.86 14.62
CA ILE A 3 33.83 16.19 13.19
C ILE A 3 32.87 15.26 12.46
N ILE A 4 31.82 15.83 11.88
CA ILE A 4 30.83 15.10 11.08
C ILE A 4 30.99 15.43 9.59
N ASN A 5 30.50 14.55 8.72
CA ASN A 5 30.50 14.73 7.28
C ASN A 5 29.08 15.09 6.80
N ILE A 6 28.90 16.25 6.17
CA ILE A 6 27.64 16.65 5.54
C ILE A 6 27.91 16.84 4.04
N GLY A 7 27.44 15.88 3.23
CA GLY A 7 27.87 15.76 1.84
C GLY A 7 29.40 15.67 1.75
N ASN A 8 30.03 16.57 0.98
CA ASN A 8 31.48 16.62 0.83
C ASN A 8 32.19 17.53 1.86
N LYS A 9 31.47 18.06 2.85
CA LYS A 9 32.02 19.02 3.83
C LYS A 9 32.19 18.38 5.20
N LYS A 10 33.30 18.70 5.86
CA LYS A 10 33.53 18.38 7.28
C LYS A 10 33.08 19.54 8.15
N VAL A 11 32.25 19.27 9.16
CA VAL A 11 31.70 20.29 10.06
C VAL A 11 32.11 19.95 11.50
N ASN A 12 32.68 20.94 12.20
CA ASN A 12 33.02 20.84 13.62
C ASN A 12 31.79 21.19 14.46
N ILE A 13 31.40 20.27 15.34
CA ILE A 13 30.28 20.47 16.26
C ILE A 13 30.73 20.28 17.71
N LYS A 14 30.05 20.93 18.65
CA LYS A 14 30.23 20.61 20.07
C LYS A 14 29.66 19.21 20.35
N ARG A 15 30.14 18.57 21.41
CA ARG A 15 29.55 17.27 21.82
C ARG A 15 28.12 17.52 22.29
N ASN A 16 27.23 16.55 22.03
CA ASN A 16 25.82 16.60 22.39
C ASN A 16 25.03 17.77 21.75
N THR A 17 25.51 18.32 20.63
CA THR A 17 24.73 19.28 19.83
C THR A 17 23.69 18.52 19.03
N SER A 18 22.43 18.93 19.13
CA SER A 18 21.35 18.29 18.39
C SER A 18 21.46 18.56 16.89
N CYS A 19 21.00 17.63 16.05
CA CYS A 19 20.93 17.82 14.61
C CYS A 19 20.10 19.06 14.24
N TYR A 20 19.11 19.44 15.05
CA TYR A 20 18.32 20.65 14.89
C TYR A 20 19.14 21.93 15.09
N GLU A 21 20.03 21.96 16.07
CA GLU A 21 20.95 23.09 16.29
C GLU A 21 21.98 23.18 15.17
N VAL A 22 22.58 22.04 14.78
CA VAL A 22 23.50 21.98 13.62
C VAL A 22 22.82 22.49 12.36
N LEU A 23 21.55 22.09 12.13
CA LEU A 23 20.77 22.54 11.00
C LEU A 23 20.55 24.06 11.01
N LYS A 24 20.21 24.65 12.17
CA LYS A 24 20.04 26.10 12.32
C LYS A 24 21.32 26.87 12.00
N GLU A 25 22.47 26.38 12.46
CA GLU A 25 23.77 27.01 12.20
C GLU A 25 24.12 26.98 10.70
N LEU A 26 23.83 25.87 10.01
CA LEU A 26 24.21 25.67 8.62
C LEU A 26 23.23 26.29 7.61
N HIS A 27 21.92 26.15 7.85
CA HIS A 27 20.88 26.49 6.88
C HIS A 27 20.13 27.79 7.20
N LYS A 28 20.46 28.47 8.32
CA LYS A 28 19.95 29.80 8.72
C LYS A 28 18.44 30.00 8.63
N ASN A 29 17.91 30.36 7.45
CA ASN A 29 16.48 30.60 7.23
C ASN A 29 15.75 29.35 6.71
N ASP A 30 16.45 28.46 6.02
CA ASP A 30 15.88 27.29 5.33
C ASP A 30 15.77 26.06 6.26
N TYR A 31 16.29 26.15 7.49
CA TYR A 31 16.20 25.06 8.48
C TYR A 31 14.75 24.62 8.77
N LYS A 32 13.77 25.50 8.50
CA LYS A 32 12.34 25.22 8.70
C LYS A 32 11.75 24.28 7.65
N ASP A 33 12.48 23.97 6.58
CA ASP A 33 12.01 23.09 5.50
C ASP A 33 12.45 21.62 5.70
N TYR A 34 13.31 21.36 6.70
CA TYR A 34 13.79 20.02 7.01
C TYR A 34 12.96 19.36 8.11
N LEU A 35 12.75 18.07 7.94
CA LEU A 35 11.82 17.25 8.72
C LEU A 35 12.57 16.21 9.58
N ALA A 36 13.72 15.75 9.10
CA ALA A 36 14.53 14.71 9.73
C ALA A 36 15.98 14.76 9.27
N VAL A 37 16.77 13.80 9.75
CA VAL A 37 18.17 13.62 9.39
C VAL A 37 18.47 12.12 9.21
N LYS A 38 19.33 11.77 8.27
CA LYS A 38 19.94 10.43 8.21
C LYS A 38 21.36 10.53 8.75
N VAL A 39 21.67 9.66 9.70
CA VAL A 39 23.01 9.49 10.27
C VAL A 39 23.49 8.10 9.90
N ASN A 40 24.53 7.98 9.08
CA ASN A 40 25.05 6.71 8.56
C ASN A 40 23.94 5.82 7.99
N ASN A 41 23.17 6.34 7.03
CA ASN A 41 21.98 5.69 6.43
C ASN A 41 20.84 5.33 7.39
N THR A 42 20.88 5.76 8.66
CA THR A 42 19.81 5.52 9.63
C THR A 42 18.99 6.78 9.83
N LEU A 43 17.68 6.71 9.59
CA LEU A 43 16.79 7.85 9.81
C LEU A 43 16.66 8.16 11.31
N LYS A 44 16.86 9.42 11.67
CA LYS A 44 16.72 9.98 13.02
C LYS A 44 15.88 11.25 12.99
N GLU A 45 15.32 11.61 14.14
CA GLU A 45 14.65 12.90 14.34
C GLU A 45 15.68 14.03 14.44
N LEU A 46 15.27 15.26 14.15
CA LEU A 46 16.15 16.42 14.28
C LEU A 46 16.60 16.67 15.73
N SER A 47 15.87 16.15 16.72
CA SER A 47 16.26 16.22 18.14
C SER A 47 17.41 15.26 18.51
N TYR A 48 17.91 14.43 17.57
CA TYR A 48 19.03 13.52 17.83
C TYR A 48 20.31 14.31 18.10
N ASP A 49 21.01 14.00 19.19
CA ASP A 49 22.17 14.74 19.69
C ASP A 49 23.44 13.88 19.85
N ASN A 50 23.32 12.57 19.64
CA ASN A 50 24.42 11.61 19.81
C ASN A 50 25.23 11.39 18.52
N LEU A 51 25.74 12.49 17.93
CA LEU A 51 26.60 12.44 16.75
C LEU A 51 28.06 12.14 17.13
N SER A 52 28.70 11.24 16.39
CA SER A 52 30.08 10.78 16.59
C SER A 52 31.05 11.28 15.51
N ASN A 53 32.35 11.14 15.76
CA ASN A 53 33.37 11.49 14.77
C ASN A 53 33.26 10.62 13.52
N GLY A 54 33.21 11.26 12.35
CA GLY A 54 33.13 10.62 11.05
C GLY A 54 31.70 10.31 10.58
N ASP A 55 30.68 10.56 11.40
CA ASP A 55 29.29 10.31 11.02
C ASP A 55 28.92 11.05 9.74
N LEU A 56 28.29 10.34 8.81
CA LEU A 56 27.69 10.89 7.60
C LEU A 56 26.28 11.38 7.91
N VAL A 57 26.03 12.67 7.69
CA VAL A 57 24.80 13.36 8.04
C VAL A 57 24.15 13.93 6.76
N GLU A 58 22.91 13.54 6.51
CA GLU A 58 22.08 14.03 5.40
C GLU A 58 20.76 14.59 5.97
N PHE A 59 20.50 15.88 5.78
CA PHE A 59 19.23 16.48 6.19
C PHE A 59 18.13 16.21 5.18
N ILE A 60 16.94 15.89 5.68
CA ILE A 60 15.82 15.35 4.91
C ILE A 60 14.69 16.38 4.87
N ASP A 61 14.38 16.90 3.69
CA ASP A 61 13.24 17.78 3.41
C ASP A 61 12.03 16.97 2.88
N ILE A 62 10.94 17.66 2.53
CA ILE A 62 9.73 17.02 1.95
C ILE A 62 10.00 16.32 0.61
N LYS A 63 11.11 16.65 -0.08
CA LYS A 63 11.44 16.07 -1.37
C LYS A 63 11.89 14.62 -1.24
N ASN A 64 12.38 14.24 -0.07
CA ASN A 64 12.67 12.87 0.25
C ASN A 64 11.40 12.08 0.64
N ARG A 65 11.32 10.80 0.27
CA ARG A 65 10.20 9.92 0.64
C ARG A 65 10.00 9.80 2.15
N ASP A 66 11.09 9.73 2.92
CA ASP A 66 11.03 9.69 4.37
C ASP A 66 10.52 11.01 4.93
N GLY A 67 10.95 12.14 4.35
CA GLY A 67 10.42 13.45 4.66
C GLY A 67 8.92 13.57 4.38
N LEU A 68 8.46 13.17 3.20
CA LEU A 68 7.02 13.17 2.89
C LEU A 68 6.20 12.32 3.88
N ARG A 69 6.70 11.16 4.30
CA ARG A 69 6.04 10.34 5.33
C ARG A 69 5.97 11.07 6.69
N ILE A 70 7.01 11.82 7.07
CA ILE A 70 7.02 12.64 8.29
C ILE A 70 6.07 13.82 8.18
N TYR A 71 6.03 14.48 7.02
CA TYR A 71 5.09 15.55 6.70
C TYR A 71 3.65 15.09 6.90
N ILE A 72 3.28 13.95 6.31
CA ILE A 72 1.94 13.38 6.41
C ILE A 72 1.58 13.07 7.86
N ARG A 73 2.46 12.44 8.65
CA ARG A 73 2.19 12.16 10.08
C ARG A 73 2.03 13.43 10.92
N THR A 74 2.85 14.44 10.64
CA THR A 74 2.76 15.74 11.31
C THR A 74 1.43 16.41 10.97
N LEU A 75 1.02 16.37 9.71
CA LEU A 75 -0.27 16.88 9.26
C LEU A 75 -1.43 16.11 9.91
N SER A 76 -1.33 14.77 10.01
CA SER A 76 -2.31 13.93 10.71
C SER A 76 -2.43 14.31 12.18
N LEU A 77 -1.32 14.55 12.90
CA LEU A 77 -1.35 15.00 14.30
C LEU A 77 -2.07 16.35 14.43
N VAL A 78 -1.77 17.31 13.56
CA VAL A 78 -2.43 18.63 13.55
C VAL A 78 -3.93 18.49 13.22
N PHE A 79 -4.29 17.67 12.24
CA PHE A 79 -5.68 17.38 11.89
C PHE A 79 -6.45 16.75 13.06
N ILE A 80 -5.90 15.71 13.69
CA ILE A 80 -6.53 15.06 14.84
C ILE A 80 -6.72 16.06 15.99
N LYS A 81 -5.69 16.86 16.29
CA LYS A 81 -5.76 17.89 17.34
C LYS A 81 -6.85 18.94 17.05
N ALA A 82 -6.92 19.44 15.81
CA ALA A 82 -7.95 20.38 15.37
C ALA A 82 -9.36 19.79 15.53
N CYS A 83 -9.58 18.57 15.02
CA CYS A 83 -10.85 17.86 15.14
C CYS A 83 -11.27 17.67 16.60
N ARG A 84 -10.36 17.29 17.50
CA ARG A 84 -10.70 17.09 18.92
C ARG A 84 -10.98 18.38 19.67
N LYS A 85 -10.39 19.50 19.26
CA LYS A 85 -10.72 20.82 19.84
C LYS A 85 -12.13 21.25 19.45
N LEU A 86 -12.52 21.02 18.19
CA LEU A 86 -13.85 21.40 17.68
C LEU A 86 -14.94 20.42 18.13
N TYR A 87 -14.65 19.13 18.12
CA TYR A 87 -15.59 18.06 18.42
C TYR A 87 -15.08 17.22 19.59
N ASN A 88 -15.41 17.66 20.80
CA ASN A 88 -15.00 16.97 22.02
C ASN A 88 -15.59 15.55 22.03
N ASN A 89 -14.75 14.54 22.30
CA ASN A 89 -15.07 13.11 22.27
C ASN A 89 -15.36 12.49 20.89
N ALA A 90 -15.08 13.17 19.78
CA ALA A 90 -15.12 12.52 18.47
C ALA A 90 -14.09 11.39 18.38
N ASP A 91 -14.46 10.28 17.73
CA ASP A 91 -13.48 9.29 17.28
C ASP A 91 -13.00 9.68 15.89
N ILE A 92 -11.70 9.96 15.77
CA ILE A 92 -11.06 10.30 14.50
C ILE A 92 -10.34 9.05 14.01
N ILE A 93 -10.66 8.62 12.79
CA ILE A 93 -10.04 7.44 12.19
C ILE A 93 -9.41 7.85 10.86
N ILE A 94 -8.12 7.54 10.69
CA ILE A 94 -7.38 7.70 9.45
C ILE A 94 -7.39 6.34 8.76
N GLU A 95 -8.26 6.18 7.78
CA GLU A 95 -8.56 4.88 7.19
C GLU A 95 -7.53 4.48 6.13
N HIS A 96 -7.63 5.06 4.93
CA HIS A 96 -6.87 4.59 3.77
C HIS A 96 -6.47 5.74 2.85
N SER A 97 -5.61 5.45 1.88
CA SER A 97 -5.29 6.42 0.83
C SER A 97 -6.38 6.41 -0.23
N LEU A 98 -6.94 7.58 -0.52
CA LEU A 98 -8.00 7.77 -1.50
C LEU A 98 -7.82 9.13 -2.18
N ASN A 99 -8.07 9.23 -3.49
CA ASN A 99 -8.01 10.48 -4.26
C ASN A 99 -6.73 11.28 -3.99
N LYS A 100 -5.58 10.59 -3.95
CA LYS A 100 -4.26 11.20 -3.69
C LYS A 100 -4.16 11.95 -2.34
N GLY A 101 -4.98 11.56 -1.35
CA GLY A 101 -4.95 12.02 0.03
C GLY A 101 -5.19 10.87 1.02
N LEU A 102 -5.55 11.20 2.25
CA LEU A 102 -6.01 10.25 3.26
C LEU A 102 -7.50 10.44 3.50
N TYR A 103 -8.30 9.38 3.33
CA TYR A 103 -9.68 9.38 3.80
C TYR A 103 -9.67 9.25 5.32
N CYS A 104 -10.41 10.13 5.99
CA CYS A 104 -10.53 10.18 7.43
C CYS A 104 -12.00 10.24 7.82
N GLU A 105 -12.40 9.43 8.79
CA GLU A 105 -13.72 9.50 9.41
C GLU A 105 -13.65 10.33 10.69
N ILE A 106 -14.66 11.18 10.90
CA ILE A 106 -14.82 11.95 12.13
C ILE A 106 -16.18 11.56 12.70
N LYS A 107 -16.19 10.63 13.67
CA LYS A 107 -17.42 10.08 14.24
C LYS A 107 -17.94 11.03 15.32
N VAL A 108 -18.80 11.96 14.91
CA VAL A 108 -19.39 13.02 15.76
C VAL A 108 -20.88 12.85 16.00
N GLY A 109 -21.49 11.76 15.50
CA GLY A 109 -22.92 11.48 15.64
C GLY A 109 -23.83 12.33 14.75
N GLU A 110 -23.27 13.32 14.04
CA GLU A 110 -23.93 14.16 13.04
C GLU A 110 -23.17 14.15 11.70
N CYS A 111 -23.83 14.54 10.62
CA CYS A 111 -23.19 14.66 9.31
C CYS A 111 -22.28 15.88 9.25
N LEU A 112 -21.07 15.71 8.72
CA LEU A 112 -20.17 16.82 8.45
C LEU A 112 -20.75 17.72 7.35
N SER A 113 -20.66 19.04 7.54
CA SER A 113 -21.08 20.05 6.58
C SER A 113 -19.87 20.76 5.96
N GLU A 114 -20.05 21.49 4.87
CA GLU A 114 -19.00 22.37 4.32
C GLU A 114 -18.48 23.37 5.37
N LYS A 115 -19.37 23.87 6.25
CA LYS A 115 -18.98 24.73 7.38
C LYS A 115 -18.09 23.99 8.37
N SER A 116 -18.37 22.71 8.64
CA SER A 116 -17.52 21.85 9.46
C SER A 116 -16.11 21.75 8.89
N ILE A 117 -15.98 21.61 7.57
CA ILE A 117 -14.68 21.53 6.88
C ILE A 117 -13.90 22.83 6.98
N ILE A 118 -14.56 23.96 6.76
CA ILE A 118 -13.95 25.30 6.90
C ILE A 118 -13.42 25.47 8.32
N ASN A 119 -14.23 25.17 9.34
CA ASN A 119 -13.81 25.30 10.74
C ASN A 119 -12.60 24.42 11.08
N ILE A 120 -12.58 23.16 10.61
CA ILE A 120 -11.43 22.26 10.84
C ILE A 120 -10.18 22.81 10.15
N LYS A 121 -10.31 23.30 8.91
CA LYS A 121 -9.20 23.85 8.14
C LYS A 121 -8.62 25.11 8.79
N ASP A 122 -9.48 26.02 9.25
CA ASP A 122 -9.07 27.24 9.94
C ASP A 122 -8.34 26.91 11.25
N GLU A 123 -8.85 25.96 12.03
CA GLU A 123 -8.19 25.50 13.26
C GLU A 123 -6.82 24.86 12.98
N MET A 124 -6.71 24.03 11.94
CA MET A 124 -5.43 23.46 11.53
C MET A 124 -4.44 24.55 11.13
N GLN A 125 -4.90 25.57 10.39
CA GLN A 125 -4.07 26.68 9.97
C GLN A 125 -3.61 27.50 11.19
N GLU A 126 -4.48 27.76 12.17
CA GLU A 126 -4.14 28.44 13.42
C GLU A 126 -3.04 27.69 14.20
N ILE A 127 -3.12 26.36 14.30
CA ILE A 127 -2.09 25.52 14.94
C ILE A 127 -0.75 25.62 14.19
N ILE A 128 -0.77 25.69 12.86
CA ILE A 128 0.43 25.79 12.02
C ILE A 128 1.06 27.19 12.15
N ASP A 129 0.26 28.24 12.11
CA ASP A 129 0.71 29.64 12.15
C ASP A 129 1.36 29.99 13.49
N ARG A 130 0.92 29.35 14.58
CA ARG A 130 1.55 29.46 15.92
C ARG A 130 2.92 28.78 16.03
N GLN A 131 3.35 28.03 15.00
CA GLN A 131 4.66 27.38 14.91
C GLN A 131 5.03 26.53 16.15
N ILE A 132 4.05 25.79 16.67
CA ILE A 132 4.16 25.08 17.94
C ILE A 132 5.22 23.98 17.85
N HIS A 133 6.06 23.89 18.88
CA HIS A 133 7.03 22.82 19.05
C HIS A 133 6.34 21.53 19.52
N ILE A 134 6.51 20.45 18.78
CA ILE A 134 5.96 19.13 19.12
C ILE A 134 6.96 18.41 20.02
N LYS A 135 6.58 18.18 21.28
CA LYS A 135 7.47 17.51 22.24
C LYS A 135 7.43 16.01 22.05
N LYS A 136 8.59 15.37 22.18
CA LYS A 136 8.73 13.91 22.11
C LYS A 136 9.02 13.36 23.49
N PHE A 137 8.39 12.24 23.80
CA PHE A 137 8.62 11.43 24.99
C PHE A 137 8.87 9.97 24.60
N MET A 138 9.74 9.29 25.35
CA MET A 138 9.82 7.84 25.38
C MET A 138 9.20 7.40 26.69
N LEU A 139 7.92 7.04 26.66
CA LEU A 139 7.15 6.69 27.86
C LEU A 139 7.19 5.20 28.11
N ASN A 140 7.17 4.78 29.37
CA ASN A 140 6.93 3.38 29.68
C ASN A 140 5.53 2.97 29.18
N ILE A 141 5.39 1.72 28.74
CA ILE A 141 4.13 1.23 28.17
C ILE A 141 2.92 1.44 29.10
N ASN A 142 3.07 1.32 30.42
CA ASN A 142 1.98 1.51 31.37
C ASN A 142 1.56 2.98 31.50
N GLU A 143 2.52 3.90 31.42
CA GLU A 143 2.25 5.35 31.43
C GLU A 143 1.55 5.76 30.13
N ALA A 144 2.04 5.27 28.99
CA ALA A 144 1.42 5.49 27.68
C ALA A 144 -0.03 4.98 27.66
N LYS A 145 -0.29 3.78 28.16
CA LYS A 145 -1.66 3.22 28.28
C LYS A 145 -2.58 4.10 29.13
N LYS A 146 -2.10 4.60 30.28
CA LYS A 146 -2.89 5.51 31.14
C LYS A 146 -3.28 6.80 30.41
N ILE A 147 -2.34 7.38 29.66
CA ILE A 147 -2.58 8.58 28.85
C ILE A 147 -3.58 8.30 27.71
N PHE A 148 -3.38 7.22 26.95
CA PHE A 148 -4.28 6.87 25.85
C PHE A 148 -5.69 6.52 26.36
N GLN A 149 -5.79 5.87 27.52
CA GLN A 149 -7.07 5.60 28.17
C GLN A 149 -7.78 6.89 28.59
N SER A 150 -7.06 7.85 29.22
CA SER A 150 -7.65 9.13 29.65
C SER A 150 -8.09 10.00 28.47
N GLN A 151 -7.44 9.85 27.31
CA GLN A 151 -7.83 10.48 26.05
C GLN A 151 -8.78 9.62 25.19
N LYS A 152 -9.37 8.55 25.74
CA LYS A 152 -10.35 7.69 25.06
C LYS A 152 -9.83 7.08 23.74
N MET A 153 -8.66 6.46 23.77
CA MET A 153 -8.06 5.75 22.62
C MET A 153 -7.92 4.24 22.91
N PRO A 154 -9.04 3.50 23.00
CA PRO A 154 -9.03 2.09 23.40
C PRO A 154 -8.31 1.18 22.40
N ASP A 155 -8.30 1.54 21.12
CA ASP A 155 -7.60 0.88 20.03
C ASP A 155 -6.07 0.84 20.27
N LYS A 156 -5.49 1.98 20.69
CA LYS A 156 -4.06 2.08 21.07
C LYS A 156 -3.75 1.30 22.33
N VAL A 157 -4.63 1.36 23.33
CA VAL A 157 -4.46 0.58 24.58
C VAL A 157 -4.43 -0.91 24.24
N MET A 158 -5.38 -1.40 23.44
CA MET A 158 -5.44 -2.79 22.99
C MET A 158 -4.23 -3.18 22.16
N LEU A 159 -3.75 -2.33 21.25
CA LEU A 159 -2.51 -2.59 20.51
C LEU A 159 -1.32 -2.80 21.46
N LEU A 160 -1.21 -1.97 22.49
CA LEU A 160 -0.15 -2.06 23.49
C LEU A 160 -0.31 -3.24 24.46
N ASP A 161 -1.52 -3.79 24.65
CA ASP A 161 -1.73 -5.01 25.44
C ASP A 161 -1.07 -6.24 24.83
N TYR A 162 -0.92 -6.26 23.51
CA TYR A 162 -0.34 -7.38 22.77
C TYR A 162 1.00 -7.05 22.10
N SER A 163 1.68 -5.99 22.58
CA SER A 163 2.97 -5.54 22.05
C SER A 163 4.12 -5.96 22.97
N ASN A 164 5.24 -6.40 22.38
CA ASN A 164 6.46 -6.78 23.10
C ASN A 164 7.39 -5.58 23.39
N THR A 165 6.86 -4.36 23.50
CA THR A 165 7.66 -3.14 23.65
C THR A 165 7.60 -2.62 25.08
N GLU A 166 8.75 -2.24 25.66
CA GLU A 166 8.79 -1.65 26.99
C GLU A 166 8.46 -0.16 26.99
N ASN A 167 8.87 0.54 25.92
CA ASN A 167 8.76 1.98 25.79
C ASN A 167 8.08 2.37 24.47
N VAL A 168 7.20 3.36 24.53
CA VAL A 168 6.42 3.86 23.41
C VAL A 168 6.84 5.29 23.11
N ARG A 169 7.20 5.54 21.84
CA ARG A 169 7.44 6.91 21.37
C ARG A 169 6.11 7.65 21.31
N THR A 170 6.02 8.74 22.05
CA THR A 170 4.81 9.54 22.21
C THR A 170 5.13 11.00 21.88
N TYR A 171 4.24 11.66 21.16
CA TYR A 171 4.33 13.06 20.79
C TYR A 171 3.24 13.86 21.47
N GLU A 172 3.58 15.06 21.93
CA GLU A 172 2.66 15.98 22.60
C GLU A 172 2.52 17.27 21.81
N LEU A 173 1.27 17.67 21.58
CA LEU A 173 0.88 18.92 20.94
C LEU A 173 -0.25 19.58 21.74
N GLU A 174 0.11 20.59 22.54
CA GLU A 174 -0.80 21.36 23.40
C GLU A 174 -1.68 20.49 24.31
N GLY A 175 -1.01 19.66 25.12
CA GLY A 175 -1.61 18.76 26.08
C GLY A 175 -2.23 17.49 25.48
N TYR A 176 -2.23 17.36 24.15
CA TYR A 176 -2.71 16.15 23.47
C TYR A 176 -1.55 15.23 23.11
N TYR A 177 -1.63 13.98 23.55
CA TYR A 177 -0.60 12.96 23.34
C TYR A 177 -1.00 11.95 22.27
N ASP A 178 -0.08 11.55 21.41
CA ASP A 178 -0.32 10.50 20.42
C ASP A 178 0.94 9.68 20.14
N THR A 179 0.78 8.52 19.52
CA THR A 179 1.89 7.73 18.98
C THR A 179 1.70 7.54 17.48
N PHE A 180 2.80 7.64 16.74
CA PHE A 180 2.82 7.41 15.31
C PHE A 180 3.80 6.30 14.95
N TYR A 181 3.44 5.54 13.92
CA TYR A 181 4.33 4.58 13.30
C TYR A 181 5.38 5.31 12.43
N GLY A 182 6.38 5.91 13.08
CA GLY A 182 7.46 6.67 12.46
C GLY A 182 7.80 7.93 13.26
N TYR A 183 8.40 8.92 12.58
CA TYR A 183 8.68 10.22 13.17
C TYR A 183 7.66 11.27 12.74
N VAL A 184 7.43 12.25 13.61
CA VAL A 184 6.78 13.53 13.27
C VAL A 184 7.83 14.64 13.28
N ALA A 185 7.55 15.74 12.60
CA ALA A 185 8.44 16.88 12.57
C ALA A 185 8.48 17.59 13.94
N PRO A 186 9.58 18.29 14.26
CA PRO A 186 9.70 18.96 15.55
C PRO A 186 8.80 20.20 15.70
N ASN A 187 8.25 20.76 14.61
CA ASN A 187 7.40 21.95 14.67
C ASN A 187 6.29 21.88 13.62
N THR A 188 5.15 22.54 13.89
CA THR A 188 3.99 22.56 12.99
C THR A 188 4.22 23.37 11.71
N ASN A 189 5.12 24.37 11.75
CA ASN A 189 5.39 25.28 10.63
C ASN A 189 6.09 24.65 9.41
N VAL A 190 6.49 23.38 9.49
CA VAL A 190 6.96 22.60 8.34
C VAL A 190 5.83 22.34 7.34
N LEU A 191 4.58 22.40 7.79
CA LEU A 191 3.38 22.16 6.99
C LEU A 191 3.06 23.38 6.12
N LYS A 192 3.63 23.44 4.91
CA LYS A 192 3.48 24.58 3.99
C LYS A 192 2.21 24.54 3.13
N ALA A 193 1.64 23.36 2.94
CA ALA A 193 0.47 23.16 2.08
C ALA A 193 -0.36 21.96 2.53
N PHE A 194 -1.65 22.16 2.73
CA PHE A 194 -2.62 21.10 2.94
C PHE A 194 -3.99 21.57 2.47
N ASP A 195 -4.90 20.63 2.30
CA ASP A 195 -6.31 20.92 2.06
C ASP A 195 -7.17 19.83 2.67
N ILE A 196 -8.45 20.12 2.90
CA ILE A 196 -9.44 19.16 3.38
C ILE A 196 -10.65 19.28 2.48
N LYS A 197 -11.18 18.15 2.03
CA LYS A 197 -12.42 18.11 1.25
C LYS A 197 -13.42 17.15 1.88
N LEU A 198 -14.69 17.54 1.91
CA LEU A 198 -15.77 16.63 2.27
C LEU A 198 -15.83 15.48 1.26
N PHE A 199 -16.00 14.25 1.74
CA PHE A 199 -16.17 13.08 0.87
C PHE A 199 -16.98 12.01 1.60
N GLY A 200 -18.14 11.64 1.06
CA GLY A 200 -19.05 10.71 1.72
C GLY A 200 -19.43 11.20 3.12
N GLN A 201 -19.16 10.39 4.15
CA GLN A 201 -19.42 10.72 5.56
C GLN A 201 -18.17 11.25 6.29
N GLY A 202 -17.03 11.32 5.60
CA GLY A 202 -15.75 11.74 6.16
C GLY A 202 -15.12 12.87 5.36
N VAL A 203 -13.79 12.94 5.42
CA VAL A 203 -12.99 13.96 4.74
C VAL A 203 -11.80 13.33 4.06
N ILE A 204 -11.32 13.97 2.99
CA ILE A 204 -10.03 13.67 2.39
C ILE A 204 -9.04 14.74 2.84
N LEU A 205 -8.07 14.33 3.66
CA LEU A 205 -6.91 15.12 4.05
C LEU A 205 -5.87 15.08 2.94
N ARG A 206 -5.61 16.22 2.32
CA ARG A 206 -4.77 16.37 1.11
C ARG A 206 -3.44 17.03 1.46
N PHE A 207 -2.37 16.56 0.82
CA PHE A 207 -1.00 17.01 1.04
C PHE A 207 -0.18 16.96 -0.27
N PRO A 208 0.95 17.67 -0.33
CA PRO A 208 1.94 17.57 -1.40
C PRO A 208 2.28 16.14 -1.79
N MET A 209 2.41 15.88 -3.10
CA MET A 209 2.85 14.57 -3.60
C MET A 209 4.08 14.66 -4.52
N LEU A 210 4.90 13.61 -4.48
CA LEU A 210 6.07 13.44 -5.35
C LEU A 210 5.71 13.60 -6.84
N GLY A 211 4.66 12.91 -7.29
CA GLY A 211 4.21 12.94 -8.69
C GLY A 211 3.65 14.29 -9.16
N ASN A 212 3.51 15.28 -8.27
CA ASN A 212 3.03 16.62 -8.59
C ASN A 212 4.01 17.71 -8.12
N ASN A 213 5.32 17.44 -8.20
CA ASN A 213 6.38 18.37 -7.79
C ASN A 213 6.20 18.91 -6.36
N TYR A 214 5.73 18.07 -5.44
CA TYR A 214 5.45 18.42 -4.05
C TYR A 214 4.45 19.58 -3.92
N LYS A 215 3.47 19.61 -4.82
CA LYS A 215 2.27 20.45 -4.73
C LYS A 215 1.04 19.59 -4.47
N LEU A 216 -0.06 20.22 -4.04
CA LEU A 216 -1.35 19.55 -3.89
C LEU A 216 -1.79 18.99 -5.26
N PRO A 217 -2.01 17.68 -5.37
CA PRO A 217 -2.43 17.05 -6.63
C PRO A 217 -3.85 17.49 -6.99
N GLU A 218 -4.20 17.43 -8.28
CA GLU A 218 -5.59 17.62 -8.72
C GLU A 218 -6.53 16.61 -8.03
N TYR A 219 -7.72 17.08 -7.67
CA TYR A 219 -8.75 16.23 -7.07
C TYR A 219 -9.47 15.46 -8.18
N VAL A 220 -9.41 14.13 -8.10
CA VAL A 220 -10.17 13.22 -8.95
C VAL A 220 -11.05 12.40 -8.03
N GLU A 221 -12.31 12.20 -8.41
CA GLU A 221 -13.29 11.47 -7.60
C GLU A 221 -13.31 9.98 -7.98
N ASP A 222 -12.68 9.12 -7.17
CA ASP A 222 -12.70 7.67 -7.39
C ASP A 222 -13.90 7.02 -6.65
N VAL A 223 -15.07 6.97 -7.31
CA VAL A 223 -16.32 6.52 -6.68
C VAL A 223 -16.33 5.00 -6.46
N LYS A 224 -15.94 4.17 -7.44
CA LYS A 224 -16.01 2.70 -7.30
C LYS A 224 -15.04 2.21 -6.24
N ILE A 225 -13.80 2.71 -6.22
CA ILE A 225 -12.81 2.29 -5.23
C ILE A 225 -13.24 2.65 -3.81
N SER A 226 -13.92 3.79 -3.61
CA SER A 226 -14.42 4.20 -2.30
C SER A 226 -15.44 3.21 -1.73
N LYS A 227 -16.30 2.64 -2.58
CA LYS A 227 -17.26 1.60 -2.17
C LYS A 227 -16.55 0.33 -1.70
N ILE A 228 -15.45 -0.05 -2.35
CA ILE A 228 -14.67 -1.23 -1.97
C ILE A 228 -13.99 -1.04 -0.63
N PHE A 229 -13.46 0.16 -0.36
CA PHE A 229 -12.93 0.46 0.96
C PHE A 229 -14.01 0.44 2.04
N LYS A 230 -15.19 1.01 1.76
CA LYS A 230 -16.30 0.96 2.72
C LYS A 230 -16.73 -0.47 3.01
N GLU A 231 -16.85 -1.28 1.96
CA GLU A 231 -17.18 -2.69 2.12
C GLU A 231 -16.14 -3.42 2.96
N ALA A 232 -14.84 -3.16 2.73
CA ALA A 232 -13.76 -3.76 3.52
C ALA A 232 -13.85 -3.34 4.99
N GLU A 233 -14.21 -2.09 5.29
CA GLU A 233 -14.40 -1.59 6.65
C GLU A 233 -15.55 -2.31 7.35
N ASP A 234 -16.70 -2.43 6.67
CA ASP A 234 -17.87 -3.14 7.20
C ASP A 234 -17.53 -4.60 7.51
N TRP A 235 -16.76 -5.27 6.63
CA TRP A 235 -16.28 -6.62 6.87
C TRP A 235 -15.33 -6.72 8.07
N GLY A 236 -14.40 -5.78 8.22
CA GLY A 236 -13.52 -5.75 9.39
C GLY A 236 -14.28 -5.55 10.70
N ASN A 237 -15.35 -4.77 10.69
CA ASN A 237 -16.27 -4.62 11.83
C ASN A 237 -17.02 -5.92 12.13
N ILE A 238 -17.56 -6.60 11.11
CA ILE A 238 -18.22 -7.91 11.26
C ILE A 238 -17.27 -8.97 11.84
N MET A 239 -16.01 -8.96 11.41
CA MET A 239 -14.99 -9.87 11.93
C MET A 239 -14.44 -9.46 13.30
N GLU A 240 -14.82 -8.29 13.82
CA GLU A 240 -14.29 -7.67 15.04
C GLU A 240 -12.76 -7.47 14.99
N VAL A 241 -12.24 -7.14 13.81
CA VAL A 241 -10.80 -6.92 13.57
C VAL A 241 -10.63 -5.67 12.69
N SER A 242 -10.85 -4.50 13.29
CA SER A 242 -10.63 -3.19 12.65
C SER A 242 -9.20 -2.67 12.79
N HIS A 243 -8.45 -3.15 13.78
CA HIS A 243 -7.06 -2.76 14.00
C HIS A 243 -6.17 -3.93 14.47
N VAL A 244 -4.84 -3.76 14.37
CA VAL A 244 -3.85 -4.80 14.66
C VAL A 244 -3.95 -5.32 16.10
N GLY A 245 -4.27 -4.46 17.07
CA GLY A 245 -4.53 -4.90 18.45
C GLY A 245 -5.64 -5.96 18.55
N ALA A 246 -6.73 -5.81 17.79
CA ALA A 246 -7.82 -6.78 17.75
C ALA A 246 -7.41 -8.08 17.04
N LEU A 247 -6.62 -7.99 15.96
CA LEU A 247 -6.03 -9.16 15.32
C LEU A 247 -5.13 -9.95 16.29
N ASN A 248 -4.21 -9.25 16.95
CA ASN A 248 -3.28 -9.86 17.89
C ASN A 248 -3.99 -10.51 19.07
N LYS A 249 -5.08 -9.90 19.56
CA LYS A 249 -5.96 -10.52 20.56
C LYS A 249 -6.50 -11.86 20.09
N LYS A 250 -7.00 -11.95 18.85
CA LYS A 250 -7.49 -13.22 18.28
C LYS A 250 -6.36 -14.25 18.12
N ILE A 251 -5.16 -13.83 17.73
CA ILE A 251 -4.00 -14.72 17.63
C ILE A 251 -3.64 -15.30 19.02
N VAL A 252 -3.44 -14.45 20.03
CA VAL A 252 -3.03 -14.87 21.38
C VAL A 252 -4.09 -15.74 22.05
N ASN A 253 -5.37 -15.48 21.80
CA ASN A 253 -6.47 -16.24 22.37
C ASN A 253 -6.85 -17.50 21.56
N ASN A 254 -6.05 -17.91 20.57
CA ASN A 254 -6.29 -19.07 19.70
C ASN A 254 -7.61 -19.01 18.89
N LEU A 255 -8.09 -17.80 18.58
CA LEU A 255 -9.29 -17.54 17.77
C LEU A 255 -8.97 -17.20 16.31
N ILE A 256 -7.71 -17.35 15.90
CA ILE A 256 -7.26 -16.95 14.55
C ILE A 256 -7.81 -17.86 13.44
N ASN A 257 -8.06 -19.13 13.75
CA ASN A 257 -8.58 -20.10 12.79
C ASN A 257 -9.98 -19.71 12.29
N ASP A 258 -10.85 -19.29 13.19
CA ASP A 258 -12.20 -18.82 12.83
C ASP A 258 -12.12 -17.58 11.92
N LEU A 259 -11.21 -16.65 12.22
CA LEU A 259 -10.97 -15.47 11.37
C LEU A 259 -10.50 -15.87 9.96
N ILE A 260 -9.56 -16.82 9.85
CA ILE A 260 -9.07 -17.32 8.55
C ILE A 260 -10.23 -17.92 7.76
N LEU A 261 -11.03 -18.80 8.38
CA LEU A 261 -12.16 -19.46 7.71
C LEU A 261 -13.20 -18.46 7.21
N VAL A 262 -13.58 -17.48 8.03
CA VAL A 262 -14.56 -16.45 7.64
C VAL A 262 -14.03 -15.56 6.52
N ASN A 263 -12.76 -15.14 6.58
CA ASN A 263 -12.16 -14.28 5.57
C ASN A 263 -12.02 -15.00 4.21
N GLU A 264 -11.63 -16.28 4.23
CA GLU A 264 -11.54 -17.10 3.01
C GLU A 264 -12.91 -17.43 2.42
N ALA A 265 -13.91 -17.74 3.26
CA ALA A 265 -15.29 -17.94 2.82
C ALA A 265 -15.86 -16.67 2.18
N LEU A 266 -15.52 -15.48 2.70
CA LEU A 266 -15.90 -14.22 2.10
C LEU A 266 -15.30 -14.03 0.71
N HIS A 267 -13.99 -14.31 0.55
CA HIS A 267 -13.35 -14.26 -0.77
C HIS A 267 -14.03 -15.21 -1.75
N GLU A 268 -14.32 -16.44 -1.32
CA GLU A 268 -15.01 -17.43 -2.17
C GLU A 268 -16.40 -16.94 -2.58
N LYS A 269 -17.18 -16.43 -1.62
CA LYS A 269 -18.51 -15.88 -1.87
C LYS A 269 -18.48 -14.73 -2.89
N LYS A 270 -17.52 -13.81 -2.78
CA LYS A 270 -17.37 -12.69 -3.74
C LYS A 270 -16.98 -13.16 -5.13
N ILE A 271 -16.08 -14.13 -5.25
CA ILE A 271 -15.66 -14.67 -6.55
C ILE A 271 -16.84 -15.39 -7.22
N ALA A 272 -17.63 -16.14 -6.45
CA ALA A 272 -18.86 -16.76 -6.96
C ALA A 272 -19.85 -15.69 -7.46
N TYR A 273 -20.10 -14.61 -6.71
CA TYR A 273 -20.97 -13.54 -7.17
C TYR A 273 -20.50 -12.86 -8.46
N ILE A 274 -19.18 -12.63 -8.60
CA ILE A 274 -18.62 -12.09 -9.85
C ILE A 274 -18.82 -13.08 -11.01
N ALA A 275 -18.66 -14.39 -10.76
CA ALA A 275 -18.92 -15.42 -11.76
C ALA A 275 -20.40 -15.49 -12.15
N ASP A 276 -21.32 -15.31 -11.20
CA ASP A 276 -22.76 -15.25 -11.44
C ASP A 276 -23.13 -14.04 -12.30
N GLU A 277 -22.57 -12.87 -11.97
CA GLU A 277 -22.76 -11.62 -12.74
C GLU A 277 -22.29 -11.79 -14.19
N ILE A 278 -21.09 -12.35 -14.39
CA ILE A 278 -20.55 -12.63 -15.73
C ILE A 278 -21.43 -13.65 -16.46
N SER A 279 -21.86 -14.71 -15.77
CA SER A 279 -22.61 -15.80 -16.41
C SER A 279 -24.05 -15.43 -16.75
N ALA A 280 -24.60 -14.40 -16.11
CA ALA A 280 -25.94 -13.86 -16.40
C ALA A 280 -26.02 -13.12 -17.74
N ASN A 281 -24.88 -12.79 -18.37
CA ASN A 281 -24.82 -12.15 -19.68
C ASN A 281 -24.07 -13.02 -20.69
N ASP A 282 -24.81 -13.65 -21.62
CA ASP A 282 -24.25 -14.54 -22.63
C ASP A 282 -23.40 -13.85 -23.70
N GLU A 283 -23.49 -12.51 -23.82
CA GLU A 283 -22.65 -11.73 -24.73
C GLU A 283 -21.20 -11.66 -24.25
N ILE A 284 -20.94 -11.79 -22.94
CA ILE A 284 -19.58 -11.73 -22.39
C ILE A 284 -18.77 -12.94 -22.89
N LYS A 285 -17.74 -12.65 -23.69
CA LYS A 285 -16.76 -13.65 -24.19
C LYS A 285 -15.39 -13.48 -23.58
N ILE A 286 -15.05 -12.29 -23.10
CA ILE A 286 -13.72 -11.98 -22.54
C ILE A 286 -13.88 -11.34 -21.17
N VAL A 287 -13.19 -11.91 -20.18
CA VAL A 287 -13.01 -11.33 -18.85
C VAL A 287 -11.58 -10.82 -18.74
N LEU A 288 -11.41 -9.52 -18.49
CA LEU A 288 -10.12 -8.84 -18.39
C LEU A 288 -9.83 -8.50 -16.93
N ILE A 289 -8.75 -9.05 -16.38
CA ILE A 289 -8.36 -8.89 -14.98
C ILE A 289 -7.07 -8.06 -14.92
N ALA A 290 -7.13 -6.88 -14.30
CA ALA A 290 -5.95 -6.07 -14.05
C ALA A 290 -5.82 -5.64 -12.60
N GLY A 291 -4.60 -5.32 -12.22
CA GLY A 291 -4.28 -5.02 -10.85
C GLY A 291 -2.79 -4.86 -10.68
N PRO A 292 -2.35 -4.09 -9.67
CA PRO A 292 -0.96 -3.78 -9.50
C PRO A 292 -0.15 -5.00 -9.02
N SER A 293 1.18 -4.90 -8.95
CA SER A 293 2.03 -6.05 -8.62
C SER A 293 1.69 -6.64 -7.24
N SER A 294 1.71 -7.96 -7.08
CA SER A 294 1.34 -8.65 -5.83
C SER A 294 -0.11 -8.42 -5.35
N SER A 295 -1.04 -8.19 -6.29
CA SER A 295 -2.48 -8.14 -5.99
C SER A 295 -3.19 -9.50 -6.01
N GLY A 296 -2.54 -10.60 -6.40
CA GLY A 296 -3.19 -11.92 -6.44
C GLY A 296 -3.95 -12.22 -7.73
N LYS A 297 -3.63 -11.55 -8.84
CA LYS A 297 -4.32 -11.68 -10.15
C LYS A 297 -4.38 -13.13 -10.62
N THR A 298 -3.25 -13.82 -10.63
CA THR A 298 -3.14 -15.17 -11.18
C THR A 298 -4.01 -16.14 -10.40
N THR A 299 -3.94 -16.11 -9.06
CA THR A 299 -4.78 -16.96 -8.22
C THR A 299 -6.26 -16.60 -8.33
N PHE A 300 -6.60 -15.31 -8.36
CA PHE A 300 -7.97 -14.86 -8.56
C PHE A 300 -8.55 -15.32 -9.91
N ALA A 301 -7.81 -15.18 -11.01
CA ALA A 301 -8.23 -15.60 -12.35
C ALA A 301 -8.56 -17.09 -12.41
N GLN A 302 -7.79 -17.91 -11.69
CA GLN A 302 -8.03 -19.36 -11.60
C GLN A 302 -9.26 -19.70 -10.76
N ARG A 303 -9.43 -19.04 -9.60
CA ARG A 303 -10.63 -19.23 -8.78
C ARG A 303 -11.89 -18.79 -9.51
N LEU A 304 -11.83 -17.64 -10.19
CA LEU A 304 -12.93 -17.17 -11.04
C LEU A 304 -13.21 -18.17 -12.16
N SER A 305 -12.17 -18.72 -12.80
CA SER A 305 -12.32 -19.76 -13.81
C SER A 305 -13.01 -21.02 -13.29
N ILE A 306 -12.77 -21.41 -12.03
CA ILE A 306 -13.47 -22.53 -11.38
C ILE A 306 -14.95 -22.17 -11.21
N GLN A 307 -15.26 -20.98 -10.68
CA GLN A 307 -16.64 -20.55 -10.44
C GLN A 307 -17.45 -20.39 -11.74
N LEU A 308 -16.82 -19.87 -12.80
CA LEU A 308 -17.45 -19.83 -14.14
C LEU A 308 -17.78 -21.24 -14.66
N ARG A 309 -16.94 -22.24 -14.36
CA ARG A 309 -17.24 -23.64 -14.71
C ARG A 309 -18.37 -24.24 -13.89
N VAL A 310 -18.50 -23.85 -12.61
CA VAL A 310 -19.67 -24.21 -11.78
C VAL A 310 -20.95 -23.67 -12.43
N ASN A 311 -20.89 -22.47 -13.03
CA ASN A 311 -21.99 -21.85 -13.76
C ASN A 311 -22.20 -22.39 -15.19
N GLY A 312 -21.57 -23.52 -15.53
CA GLY A 312 -21.75 -24.20 -16.82
C GLY A 312 -20.97 -23.59 -17.98
N LYS A 313 -20.12 -22.58 -17.76
CA LYS A 313 -19.24 -22.02 -18.79
C LYS A 313 -17.97 -22.85 -18.92
N LYS A 314 -17.31 -22.80 -20.07
CA LYS A 314 -15.92 -23.26 -20.21
C LYS A 314 -15.00 -22.06 -20.11
N THR A 315 -13.75 -22.26 -19.67
CA THR A 315 -12.80 -21.15 -19.54
C THR A 315 -11.46 -21.48 -20.16
N TYR A 316 -10.83 -20.47 -20.76
CA TYR A 316 -9.46 -20.54 -21.22
C TYR A 316 -8.71 -19.31 -20.71
N ALA A 317 -7.64 -19.53 -19.94
CA ALA A 317 -6.86 -18.45 -19.34
C ALA A 317 -5.72 -18.02 -20.27
N ILE A 318 -5.51 -16.72 -20.41
CA ILE A 318 -4.42 -16.11 -21.15
C ILE A 318 -3.70 -15.13 -20.23
N SER A 319 -2.37 -15.25 -20.09
CA SER A 319 -1.56 -14.22 -19.44
C SER A 319 -1.09 -13.21 -20.48
N LEU A 320 -1.23 -11.91 -20.19
CA LEU A 320 -0.67 -10.87 -21.06
C LEU A 320 0.85 -10.93 -21.13
N ASP A 321 1.50 -11.48 -20.10
CA ASP A 321 2.94 -11.67 -20.07
C ASP A 321 3.42 -12.56 -21.24
N ASP A 322 2.57 -13.47 -21.75
CA ASP A 322 2.90 -14.32 -22.90
C ASP A 322 2.97 -13.55 -24.23
N TYR A 323 2.44 -12.32 -24.26
CA TYR A 323 2.38 -11.46 -25.45
C TYR A 323 3.41 -10.33 -25.44
N PHE A 324 4.36 -10.31 -24.49
CA PHE A 324 5.48 -9.38 -24.55
C PHE A 324 6.25 -9.49 -25.87
N VAL A 325 6.63 -8.35 -26.45
CA VAL A 325 7.57 -8.30 -27.58
C VAL A 325 8.91 -8.88 -27.16
N ASN A 326 9.68 -9.39 -28.13
CA ASN A 326 11.04 -9.86 -27.82
C ASN A 326 11.86 -8.72 -27.20
N ARG A 327 12.81 -9.08 -26.33
CA ARG A 327 13.59 -8.13 -25.51
C ARG A 327 14.27 -7.05 -26.34
N ASP A 328 14.75 -7.37 -27.54
CA ASP A 328 15.37 -6.45 -28.50
C ASP A 328 14.40 -5.42 -29.08
N LYS A 329 13.10 -5.70 -29.03
CA LYS A 329 12.01 -4.82 -29.51
C LYS A 329 11.29 -4.10 -28.39
N THR A 330 11.65 -4.34 -27.13
CA THR A 330 11.02 -3.68 -25.99
C THR A 330 11.31 -2.17 -26.06
N PRO A 331 10.28 -1.29 -25.96
CA PRO A 331 10.48 0.15 -25.98
C PRO A 331 11.44 0.63 -24.87
N LEU A 332 12.11 1.76 -25.11
CA LEU A 332 12.97 2.40 -24.13
C LEU A 332 12.25 3.55 -23.42
N ASP A 333 12.55 3.72 -22.13
CA ASP A 333 12.10 4.83 -21.32
C ASP A 333 12.92 6.12 -21.58
N GLU A 334 12.54 7.21 -20.90
CA GLU A 334 13.20 8.52 -20.98
C GLU A 334 14.70 8.49 -20.61
N ASN A 335 15.15 7.44 -19.92
CA ASN A 335 16.54 7.25 -19.49
C ASN A 335 17.28 6.23 -20.37
N GLY A 336 16.67 5.73 -21.45
CA GLY A 336 17.25 4.74 -22.35
C GLY A 336 17.24 3.30 -21.81
N ASN A 337 16.49 3.01 -20.74
CA ASN A 337 16.32 1.64 -20.22
C ASN A 337 15.05 1.00 -20.81
N TYR A 338 14.99 -0.33 -20.90
CA TYR A 338 13.77 -1.02 -21.33
C TYR A 338 12.57 -0.71 -20.42
N ASP A 339 11.48 -0.18 -21.00
CA ASP A 339 10.18 -0.01 -20.36
C ASP A 339 9.34 -1.26 -20.60
N PHE A 340 9.37 -2.20 -19.65
CA PHE A 340 8.56 -3.42 -19.70
C PHE A 340 7.10 -3.20 -19.29
N ASP A 341 6.78 -2.04 -18.69
CA ASP A 341 5.45 -1.77 -18.16
C ASP A 341 4.58 -0.98 -19.17
N THR A 342 5.16 -0.38 -20.21
CA THR A 342 4.37 0.27 -21.28
C THR A 342 3.50 -0.74 -22.04
N ILE A 343 2.34 -0.29 -22.51
CA ILE A 343 1.45 -1.13 -23.31
C ILE A 343 2.10 -1.57 -24.63
N ASP A 344 3.01 -0.75 -25.17
CA ASP A 344 3.75 -1.03 -26.40
C ASP A 344 4.83 -2.11 -26.20
N ALA A 345 5.06 -2.56 -24.95
CA ALA A 345 5.85 -3.76 -24.69
C ALA A 345 5.06 -5.05 -25.03
N LEU A 346 3.75 -4.95 -25.23
CA LEU A 346 2.91 -6.05 -25.73
C LEU A 346 2.77 -5.97 -27.24
N ASP A 347 2.74 -7.13 -27.89
CA ASP A 347 2.38 -7.22 -29.31
C ASP A 347 0.86 -7.22 -29.45
N LEU A 348 0.30 -6.02 -29.49
CA LEU A 348 -1.13 -5.78 -29.54
C LEU A 348 -1.76 -6.34 -30.82
N ASP A 349 -1.03 -6.32 -31.93
CA ASP A 349 -1.50 -6.85 -33.21
C ASP A 349 -1.68 -8.36 -33.13
N LEU A 350 -0.66 -9.08 -32.66
CA LEU A 350 -0.74 -10.52 -32.42
C LEU A 350 -1.84 -10.86 -31.41
N PHE A 351 -1.93 -10.10 -30.31
CA PHE A 351 -2.91 -10.33 -29.26
C PHE A 351 -4.35 -10.18 -29.78
N ASN A 352 -4.67 -9.10 -30.49
CA ASN A 352 -6.02 -8.88 -31.01
C ASN A 352 -6.37 -9.87 -32.14
N ASP A 353 -5.43 -10.18 -33.05
CA ASP A 353 -5.63 -11.20 -34.10
C ASP A 353 -5.96 -12.56 -33.48
N GLN A 354 -5.19 -13.00 -32.48
CA GLN A 354 -5.41 -14.28 -31.81
C GLN A 354 -6.71 -14.29 -31.00
N LEU A 355 -7.06 -13.21 -30.30
CA LEU A 355 -8.34 -13.13 -29.60
C LEU A 355 -9.53 -13.25 -30.55
N LEU A 356 -9.52 -12.54 -31.68
CA LEU A 356 -10.61 -12.61 -32.67
C LEU A 356 -10.75 -14.02 -33.25
N LYS A 357 -9.63 -14.65 -33.64
CA LYS A 357 -9.61 -16.04 -34.12
C LYS A 357 -10.16 -17.02 -33.08
N LEU A 358 -9.75 -16.87 -31.82
CA LEU A 358 -10.25 -17.68 -30.71
C LEU A 358 -11.76 -17.50 -30.52
N MET A 359 -12.27 -16.26 -30.54
CA MET A 359 -13.70 -15.96 -30.45
C MET A 359 -14.51 -16.53 -31.62
N ASN A 360 -13.92 -16.58 -32.81
CA ASN A 360 -14.53 -17.17 -34.01
C ASN A 360 -14.43 -18.71 -34.06
N GLY A 361 -13.79 -19.35 -33.08
CA GLY A 361 -13.62 -20.81 -33.03
C GLY A 361 -12.59 -21.34 -34.03
N GLU A 362 -11.62 -20.51 -34.41
CA GLU A 362 -10.46 -20.91 -35.20
C GLU A 362 -9.39 -21.57 -34.33
N LYS A 363 -8.45 -22.30 -34.97
CA LYS A 363 -7.30 -22.88 -34.26
C LYS A 363 -6.22 -21.82 -34.09
N VAL A 364 -5.76 -21.61 -32.86
CA VAL A 364 -4.71 -20.64 -32.52
C VAL A 364 -3.66 -21.28 -31.66
N GLN A 365 -2.39 -21.04 -32.00
CA GLN A 365 -1.26 -21.39 -31.18
C GLN A 365 -0.90 -20.20 -30.28
N VAL A 366 -1.35 -20.25 -29.03
CA VAL A 366 -1.10 -19.19 -28.04
C VAL A 366 0.37 -19.25 -27.61
N PRO A 367 1.11 -18.14 -27.60
CA PRO A 367 2.52 -18.13 -27.24
C PRO A 367 2.73 -18.41 -25.75
N THR A 368 3.99 -18.65 -25.39
CA THR A 368 4.51 -18.52 -24.03
C THR A 368 5.72 -17.58 -24.08
N PHE A 369 5.89 -16.70 -23.09
CA PHE A 369 7.10 -15.86 -23.02
C PHE A 369 8.21 -16.50 -22.18
N ASP A 370 9.36 -16.79 -22.79
CA ASP A 370 10.53 -17.28 -22.06
C ASP A 370 11.31 -16.07 -21.49
N PHE A 371 11.10 -15.77 -20.20
CA PHE A 371 11.78 -14.66 -19.53
C PHE A 371 13.31 -14.80 -19.47
N LYS A 372 13.85 -16.03 -19.54
CA LYS A 372 15.30 -16.24 -19.54
C LYS A 372 15.88 -15.85 -20.89
N LYS A 373 15.28 -16.35 -21.97
CA LYS A 373 15.68 -16.01 -23.36
C LYS A 373 15.28 -14.60 -23.77
N GLY A 374 14.22 -14.06 -23.16
CA GLY A 374 13.65 -12.76 -23.51
C GLY A 374 12.91 -12.78 -24.85
N CYS A 375 12.29 -13.90 -25.22
CA CYS A 375 11.54 -14.02 -26.46
C CYS A 375 10.31 -14.92 -26.32
N ARG A 376 9.34 -14.72 -27.21
CA ARG A 376 8.17 -15.59 -27.31
C ARG A 376 8.52 -16.93 -27.96
N VAL A 377 7.89 -17.99 -27.46
CA VAL A 377 7.93 -19.33 -28.02
C VAL A 377 6.51 -19.82 -28.32
N PHE A 378 6.37 -20.63 -29.36
CA PHE A 378 5.11 -21.25 -29.78
C PHE A 378 5.27 -22.77 -29.68
N ASP A 379 5.36 -23.26 -28.45
CA ASP A 379 5.67 -24.65 -28.11
C ASP A 379 4.43 -25.46 -27.68
N LYS A 380 3.32 -24.79 -27.39
CA LYS A 380 2.04 -25.40 -27.05
C LYS A 380 1.29 -25.85 -28.30
N GLU A 381 0.48 -26.90 -28.17
CA GLU A 381 -0.43 -27.33 -29.24
C GLU A 381 -1.49 -26.26 -29.56
N PRO A 382 -1.88 -26.08 -30.84
CA PRO A 382 -2.96 -25.15 -31.19
C PRO A 382 -4.28 -25.54 -30.53
N ILE A 383 -4.94 -24.55 -29.92
CA ILE A 383 -6.24 -24.71 -29.27
C ILE A 383 -7.37 -24.20 -30.15
N LYS A 384 -8.58 -24.70 -29.92
CA LYS A 384 -9.82 -24.21 -30.55
C LYS A 384 -10.89 -24.07 -29.49
N LEU A 385 -11.46 -22.87 -29.36
CA LEU A 385 -12.52 -22.59 -28.40
C LEU A 385 -13.91 -22.81 -29.03
N THR A 386 -14.89 -23.10 -28.18
CA THR A 386 -16.31 -23.17 -28.54
C THR A 386 -17.03 -21.91 -28.08
N LYS A 387 -18.26 -21.68 -28.55
CA LYS A 387 -19.09 -20.52 -28.17
C LYS A 387 -19.37 -20.42 -26.65
N ASP A 388 -19.25 -21.54 -25.93
CA ASP A 388 -19.45 -21.63 -24.48
C ASP A 388 -18.18 -21.28 -23.67
N HIS A 389 -17.06 -21.00 -24.33
CA HIS A 389 -15.84 -20.58 -23.66
C HIS A 389 -15.85 -19.09 -23.35
N ILE A 390 -15.42 -18.76 -22.14
CA ILE A 390 -15.02 -17.43 -21.72
C ILE A 390 -13.49 -17.37 -21.68
N ILE A 391 -12.90 -16.40 -22.39
CA ILE A 391 -11.47 -16.14 -22.34
C ILE A 391 -11.19 -15.27 -21.11
N VAL A 392 -10.38 -15.78 -20.18
CA VAL A 392 -9.98 -15.04 -18.96
C VAL A 392 -8.57 -14.52 -19.16
N VAL A 393 -8.44 -13.22 -19.37
CA VAL A 393 -7.15 -12.57 -19.60
C VAL A 393 -6.69 -11.88 -18.32
N GLU A 394 -5.46 -12.13 -17.89
CA GLU A 394 -4.87 -11.42 -16.76
C GLU A 394 -3.59 -10.67 -17.14
N GLY A 395 -3.42 -9.46 -16.61
CA GLY A 395 -2.19 -8.69 -16.72
C GLY A 395 -2.39 -7.21 -16.40
N ILE A 396 -1.30 -6.45 -16.31
CA ILE A 396 -1.36 -5.07 -15.80
C ILE A 396 -2.17 -4.10 -16.69
N HIS A 397 -2.29 -4.39 -17.99
CA HIS A 397 -3.01 -3.56 -18.97
C HIS A 397 -4.47 -4.00 -19.21
N GLY A 398 -5.01 -4.97 -18.47
CA GLY A 398 -6.34 -5.52 -18.73
C GLY A 398 -7.48 -4.49 -18.76
N LEU A 399 -7.32 -3.35 -18.09
CA LEU A 399 -8.34 -2.27 -18.05
C LEU A 399 -8.10 -1.16 -19.09
N ASN A 400 -6.98 -1.22 -19.81
CA ASN A 400 -6.62 -0.24 -20.84
C ASN A 400 -7.37 -0.56 -22.14
N ASP A 401 -8.19 0.38 -22.63
CA ASP A 401 -9.00 0.17 -23.84
C ASP A 401 -8.17 -0.11 -25.10
N LYS A 402 -6.93 0.38 -25.16
CA LYS A 402 -6.00 0.09 -26.27
C LYS A 402 -5.68 -1.40 -26.39
N LEU A 403 -5.71 -2.16 -25.29
CA LEU A 403 -5.37 -3.59 -25.29
C LEU A 403 -6.33 -4.40 -26.16
N THR A 404 -7.62 -4.07 -26.12
CA THR A 404 -8.70 -4.81 -26.78
C THR A 404 -9.52 -3.91 -27.71
N ALA A 405 -8.82 -3.04 -28.46
CA ALA A 405 -9.45 -2.04 -29.32
C ALA A 405 -10.31 -2.64 -30.44
N GLN A 406 -10.03 -3.89 -30.85
CA GLN A 406 -10.78 -4.60 -31.90
C GLN A 406 -11.96 -5.43 -31.35
N ILE A 407 -12.17 -5.45 -30.03
CA ILE A 407 -13.25 -6.22 -29.39
C ILE A 407 -14.35 -5.27 -28.93
N GLU A 408 -15.59 -5.58 -29.32
CA GLU A 408 -16.79 -4.85 -28.89
C GLU A 408 -16.94 -4.80 -27.37
N LYS A 409 -17.50 -3.70 -26.85
CA LYS A 409 -17.59 -3.45 -25.40
C LYS A 409 -18.48 -4.46 -24.69
N GLU A 410 -19.56 -4.86 -25.34
CA GLU A 410 -20.59 -5.77 -24.84
C GLU A 410 -20.03 -7.19 -24.62
N ASN A 411 -18.95 -7.54 -25.33
CA ASN A 411 -18.29 -8.83 -25.22
C ASN A 411 -17.25 -8.89 -24.09
N LYS A 412 -17.04 -7.78 -23.36
CA LYS A 412 -15.99 -7.61 -22.37
C LYS A 412 -16.57 -7.43 -20.96
N PHE A 413 -15.89 -8.02 -19.99
CA PHE A 413 -16.10 -7.74 -18.58
C PHE A 413 -14.77 -7.47 -17.89
N LYS A 414 -14.64 -6.35 -17.20
CA LYS A 414 -13.40 -5.82 -16.65
C LYS A 414 -13.39 -5.90 -15.13
N ILE A 415 -12.34 -6.48 -14.58
CA ILE A 415 -12.16 -6.68 -13.14
C ILE A 415 -10.87 -5.99 -12.69
N TYR A 416 -10.99 -5.08 -11.73
CA TYR A 416 -9.83 -4.54 -11.02
C TYR A 416 -9.59 -5.33 -9.72
N ILE A 417 -8.36 -5.77 -9.47
CA ILE A 417 -7.98 -6.46 -8.23
C ILE A 417 -6.82 -5.75 -7.54
N SER A 418 -6.97 -5.48 -6.24
CA SER A 418 -5.90 -4.85 -5.44
C SER A 418 -5.94 -5.30 -3.99
N ALA A 419 -4.83 -5.14 -3.28
CA ALA A 419 -4.70 -5.47 -1.86
C ALA A 419 -5.09 -4.24 -1.01
N LEU A 420 -6.36 -3.88 -1.04
CA LEU A 420 -6.89 -2.70 -0.35
C LEU A 420 -7.03 -3.01 1.15
N THR A 421 -5.88 -3.10 1.83
CA THR A 421 -5.81 -3.43 3.25
C THR A 421 -6.64 -2.45 4.08
N GLN A 422 -7.60 -2.98 4.82
CA GLN A 422 -8.47 -2.25 5.74
C GLN A 422 -7.95 -2.25 7.19
N LEU A 423 -7.12 -3.23 7.54
CA LEU A 423 -6.57 -3.34 8.89
C LEU A 423 -5.62 -2.16 9.18
N ASN A 424 -5.93 -1.34 10.17
CA ASN A 424 -5.04 -0.27 10.65
C ASN A 424 -4.17 -0.74 11.82
N ILE A 425 -3.02 -0.12 12.07
CA ILE A 425 -2.23 -0.38 13.29
C ILE A 425 -3.04 0.05 14.51
N ASP A 426 -3.56 1.28 14.44
CA ASP A 426 -4.52 1.91 15.34
C ASP A 426 -5.29 2.98 14.56
N ASN A 427 -6.27 3.65 15.18
CA ASN A 427 -7.15 4.61 14.51
C ASN A 427 -6.41 5.77 13.82
N HIS A 428 -5.18 6.10 14.24
CA HIS A 428 -4.40 7.21 13.67
C HIS A 428 -3.23 6.73 12.79
N ASN A 429 -3.00 5.41 12.73
CA ASN A 429 -1.88 4.80 12.03
C ASN A 429 -2.37 3.71 11.08
N ARG A 430 -2.65 4.10 9.84
CA ARG A 430 -3.05 3.14 8.82
C ARG A 430 -1.95 2.19 8.39
N VAL A 431 -2.35 1.03 7.88
CA VAL A 431 -1.47 0.18 7.08
C VAL A 431 -1.45 0.66 5.63
N SER A 432 -0.28 0.72 5.03
CA SER A 432 -0.15 1.11 3.63
C SER A 432 -0.35 -0.07 2.70
N THR A 433 -1.30 0.01 1.76
CA THR A 433 -1.45 -0.95 0.66
C THR A 433 -0.13 -1.22 -0.07
N SER A 434 0.69 -0.18 -0.27
CA SER A 434 2.02 -0.33 -0.88
C SER A 434 2.98 -1.13 -0.01
N ASP A 435 2.89 -1.02 1.32
CA ASP A 435 3.73 -1.80 2.22
C ASP A 435 3.27 -3.26 2.27
N THR A 436 1.97 -3.52 2.38
CA THR A 436 1.43 -4.90 2.32
C THR A 436 1.87 -5.60 1.04
N ARG A 437 1.75 -4.91 -0.10
CA ARG A 437 2.16 -5.46 -1.41
C ARG A 437 3.67 -5.63 -1.56
N LEU A 438 4.47 -4.73 -0.98
CA LEU A 438 5.92 -4.90 -0.91
C LEU A 438 6.29 -6.13 -0.08
N ILE A 439 5.63 -6.37 1.06
CA ILE A 439 5.84 -7.57 1.88
C ILE A 439 5.47 -8.84 1.11
N ARG A 440 4.28 -8.88 0.47
CA ARG A 440 3.89 -9.97 -0.43
C ARG A 440 4.95 -10.25 -1.49
N ARG A 441 5.50 -9.18 -2.09
CA ARG A 441 6.51 -9.26 -3.13
C ARG A 441 7.86 -9.77 -2.65
N ILE A 442 8.34 -9.31 -1.48
CA ILE A 442 9.61 -9.76 -0.89
C ILE A 442 9.59 -11.27 -0.68
N VAL A 443 8.48 -11.81 -0.15
CA VAL A 443 8.32 -13.24 0.07
C VAL A 443 8.26 -13.99 -1.26
N ARG A 444 7.37 -13.58 -2.18
CA ARG A 444 7.19 -14.23 -3.48
C ARG A 444 8.46 -14.22 -4.34
N ASP A 445 9.10 -13.07 -4.48
CA ASP A 445 10.28 -12.92 -5.35
C ASP A 445 11.46 -13.74 -4.80
N ASN A 446 11.56 -13.90 -3.48
CA ASN A 446 12.50 -14.84 -2.89
C ASN A 446 12.16 -16.30 -3.22
N GLN A 447 10.91 -16.68 -3.01
CA GLN A 447 10.48 -18.07 -3.13
C GLN A 447 10.49 -18.59 -4.58
N PHE A 448 10.08 -17.76 -5.55
CA PHE A 448 9.87 -18.20 -6.93
C PHE A 448 10.85 -17.61 -7.94
N ARG A 449 11.58 -16.54 -7.57
CA ARG A 449 12.47 -15.82 -8.50
C ARG A 449 13.93 -15.77 -8.03
N GLY A 450 14.23 -16.32 -6.85
CA GLY A 450 15.57 -16.32 -6.27
C GLY A 450 16.10 -14.91 -5.95
N HIS A 451 15.24 -13.91 -5.83
CA HIS A 451 15.63 -12.55 -5.46
C HIS A 451 15.74 -12.41 -3.94
N ASN A 452 16.74 -11.66 -3.47
CA ASN A 452 16.77 -11.23 -2.07
C ASN A 452 15.89 -9.99 -1.86
N ALA A 453 15.72 -9.58 -0.59
CA ALA A 453 14.91 -8.42 -0.24
C ALA A 453 15.44 -7.13 -0.88
N GLU A 454 16.77 -6.94 -0.94
CA GLU A 454 17.39 -5.76 -1.55
C GLU A 454 17.03 -5.64 -3.02
N ARG A 455 17.21 -6.72 -3.79
CA ARG A 455 16.86 -6.73 -5.22
C ARG A 455 15.40 -6.38 -5.45
N THR A 456 14.51 -6.88 -4.60
CA THR A 456 13.08 -6.55 -4.66
C THR A 456 12.83 -5.06 -4.40
N MET A 457 13.50 -4.47 -3.39
CA MET A 457 13.39 -3.04 -3.06
C MET A 457 13.97 -2.12 -4.15
N GLU A 458 15.02 -2.55 -4.85
CA GLU A 458 15.56 -1.82 -6.01
C GLU A 458 14.53 -1.67 -7.13
N LEU A 459 13.86 -2.77 -7.45
CA LEU A 459 12.87 -2.82 -8.52
C LEU A 459 11.55 -2.16 -8.13
N TRP A 460 11.25 -2.07 -6.83
CA TRP A 460 9.97 -1.60 -6.32
C TRP A 460 9.61 -0.20 -6.81
N ASN A 461 10.59 0.69 -6.93
CA ASN A 461 10.35 2.07 -7.38
C ASN A 461 9.86 2.13 -8.83
N ASN A 462 10.46 1.33 -9.70
CA ASN A 462 10.08 1.30 -11.11
C ASN A 462 8.69 0.69 -11.26
N VAL A 463 8.41 -0.39 -10.53
CA VAL A 463 7.07 -0.98 -10.55
C VAL A 463 6.00 -0.01 -10.05
N ARG A 464 6.28 0.76 -8.98
CA ARG A 464 5.35 1.79 -8.50
C ARG A 464 5.09 2.89 -9.53
N LYS A 465 6.12 3.30 -10.29
CA LYS A 465 5.95 4.25 -11.41
C LYS A 465 5.10 3.66 -12.52
N GLY A 466 5.34 2.41 -12.91
CA GLY A 466 4.52 1.69 -13.89
C GLY A 466 3.06 1.61 -13.47
N GLU A 467 2.79 1.29 -12.20
CA GLU A 467 1.42 1.26 -11.65
C GLU A 467 0.72 2.61 -11.71
N GLU A 468 1.42 3.70 -11.34
CA GLU A 468 0.90 5.07 -11.37
C GLU A 468 0.59 5.56 -12.78
N LYS A 469 1.30 5.06 -13.79
CA LYS A 469 1.11 5.45 -15.19
C LYS A 469 0.13 4.57 -15.94
N TYR A 470 0.14 3.26 -15.69
CA TYR A 470 -0.51 2.27 -16.56
C TYR A 470 -1.64 1.48 -15.90
N ILE A 471 -1.82 1.56 -14.58
CA ILE A 471 -2.83 0.77 -13.86
C ILE A 471 -3.85 1.67 -13.15
N PHE A 472 -3.41 2.52 -12.22
CA PHE A 472 -4.33 3.36 -11.43
C PHE A 472 -5.19 4.31 -12.26
N PRO A 473 -4.71 4.90 -13.39
CA PRO A 473 -5.57 5.72 -14.24
C PRO A 473 -6.75 4.97 -14.87
N TYR A 474 -6.69 3.64 -14.94
CA TYR A 474 -7.72 2.81 -15.58
C TYR A 474 -8.58 2.03 -14.58
N GLN A 475 -8.34 2.15 -13.26
CA GLN A 475 -9.02 1.32 -12.26
C GLN A 475 -10.53 1.53 -12.23
N GLU A 476 -11.02 2.76 -12.43
CA GLU A 476 -12.45 3.09 -12.47
C GLU A 476 -13.15 2.61 -13.76
N ASN A 477 -12.39 2.16 -14.77
CA ASN A 477 -12.93 1.53 -15.98
C ASN A 477 -13.38 0.08 -15.74
N ALA A 478 -13.14 -0.50 -14.56
CA ALA A 478 -13.58 -1.85 -14.24
C ALA A 478 -15.08 -1.90 -13.99
N ASP A 479 -15.73 -2.97 -14.46
CA ASP A 479 -17.15 -3.25 -14.19
C ASP A 479 -17.34 -3.64 -12.73
N THR A 480 -16.39 -4.42 -12.20
CA THR A 480 -16.35 -4.80 -10.79
C THR A 480 -14.93 -4.76 -10.22
N MET A 481 -14.82 -4.71 -8.90
CA MET A 481 -13.55 -4.66 -8.20
C MET A 481 -13.49 -5.74 -7.11
N PHE A 482 -12.31 -6.33 -6.94
CA PHE A 482 -12.06 -7.34 -5.93
C PHE A 482 -10.93 -6.92 -4.98
N ASN A 483 -11.24 -6.85 -3.68
CA ASN A 483 -10.24 -6.63 -2.65
C ASN A 483 -9.58 -7.96 -2.26
N SER A 484 -8.34 -8.14 -2.70
CA SER A 484 -7.51 -9.32 -2.41
C SER A 484 -6.85 -9.31 -1.04
N SER A 485 -7.03 -8.28 -0.22
CA SER A 485 -6.44 -8.25 1.12
C SER A 485 -7.11 -9.30 2.00
N LEU A 486 -6.29 -9.98 2.80
CA LEU A 486 -6.73 -10.94 3.80
C LEU A 486 -6.35 -10.40 5.17
N THR A 487 -7.29 -10.28 6.11
CA THR A 487 -7.05 -9.56 7.37
C THR A 487 -5.90 -10.15 8.19
N TYR A 488 -5.65 -11.45 8.06
CA TYR A 488 -4.60 -12.16 8.79
C TYR A 488 -3.23 -12.19 8.06
N GLU A 489 -3.14 -11.70 6.82
CA GLU A 489 -2.01 -12.00 5.93
C GLU A 489 -0.66 -11.55 6.47
N LEU A 490 -0.60 -10.40 7.13
CA LEU A 490 0.66 -9.86 7.64
C LEU A 490 1.17 -10.67 8.84
N GLY A 491 0.29 -11.30 9.62
CA GLY A 491 0.67 -12.24 10.67
C GLY A 491 1.33 -13.50 10.12
N VAL A 492 0.88 -13.97 8.94
CA VAL A 492 1.48 -15.12 8.26
C VAL A 492 2.77 -14.73 7.52
N LEU A 493 2.73 -13.65 6.73
CA LEU A 493 3.87 -13.21 5.91
C LEU A 493 5.06 -12.77 6.75
N LYS A 494 4.83 -12.26 7.97
CA LYS A 494 5.89 -11.78 8.88
C LYS A 494 7.00 -12.81 9.07
N LYS A 495 6.69 -14.09 9.27
CA LYS A 495 7.70 -15.13 9.57
C LYS A 495 8.68 -15.37 8.42
N TYR A 496 8.26 -15.10 7.19
CA TYR A 496 9.09 -15.16 6.00
C TYR A 496 9.81 -13.83 5.75
N ALA A 497 9.04 -12.73 5.77
CA ALA A 497 9.55 -11.41 5.43
C ALA A 497 10.62 -10.91 6.41
N VAL A 498 10.45 -11.12 7.72
CA VAL A 498 11.42 -10.68 8.75
C VAL A 498 12.80 -11.26 8.48
N LYS A 499 12.90 -12.58 8.25
CA LYS A 499 14.17 -13.26 7.97
C LYS A 499 14.88 -12.68 6.74
N LEU A 500 14.12 -12.39 5.68
CA LEU A 500 14.65 -11.83 4.44
C LEU A 500 15.11 -10.38 4.61
N ILE A 501 14.36 -9.58 5.37
CA ILE A 501 14.66 -8.17 5.62
C ILE A 501 15.85 -8.04 6.59
N GLU A 502 15.97 -8.92 7.59
CA GLU A 502 17.11 -8.97 8.50
C GLU A 502 18.45 -9.20 7.78
N GLY A 503 18.42 -9.93 6.66
CA GLY A 503 19.59 -10.17 5.81
C GLY A 503 20.14 -8.94 5.07
N ILE A 504 19.44 -7.79 5.08
CA ILE A 504 19.93 -6.55 4.46
C ILE A 504 21.11 -5.99 5.27
N SER A 505 22.23 -5.74 4.60
CA SER A 505 23.48 -5.23 5.21
C SER A 505 23.35 -3.78 5.71
N GLU A 506 24.15 -3.41 6.72
CA GLU A 506 24.23 -2.05 7.26
C GLU A 506 24.75 -1.02 6.26
N ASN A 507 25.58 -1.47 5.33
CA ASN A 507 26.11 -0.65 4.25
C ASN A 507 25.12 -0.48 3.09
N SER A 508 23.97 -1.16 3.13
CA SER A 508 22.94 -1.04 2.10
C SER A 508 22.29 0.33 2.11
N LYS A 509 22.02 0.88 0.91
CA LYS A 509 21.16 2.06 0.76
C LYS A 509 19.73 1.84 1.28
N PHE A 510 19.32 0.57 1.46
CA PHE A 510 18.01 0.19 1.99
C PHE A 510 18.01 -0.03 3.51
N TYR A 511 19.11 0.23 4.22
CA TYR A 511 19.18 -0.01 5.67
C TYR A 511 18.13 0.78 6.48
N ALA A 512 17.82 2.03 6.09
CA ALA A 512 16.70 2.77 6.68
C ALA A 512 15.35 2.06 6.45
N GLU A 513 15.13 1.55 5.24
CA GLU A 513 13.88 0.87 4.87
C GLU A 513 13.76 -0.50 5.56
N LYS A 514 14.89 -1.20 5.79
CA LYS A 514 14.97 -2.40 6.65
C LYS A 514 14.39 -2.11 8.03
N HIS A 515 14.94 -1.12 8.74
CA HIS A 515 14.49 -0.77 10.09
C HIS A 515 13.03 -0.36 10.12
N ARG A 516 12.58 0.39 9.10
CA ARG A 516 11.18 0.75 8.93
C ARG A 516 10.30 -0.50 8.81
N LEU A 517 10.57 -1.38 7.85
CA LEU A 517 9.75 -2.57 7.61
C LEU A 517 9.79 -3.57 8.78
N LEU A 518 10.92 -3.71 9.47
CA LEU A 518 10.98 -4.53 10.70
C LEU A 518 10.13 -3.91 11.80
N LYS A 519 10.16 -2.58 11.97
CA LYS A 519 9.27 -1.89 12.91
C LYS A 519 7.80 -2.04 12.51
N PHE A 520 7.46 -1.97 11.23
CA PHE A 520 6.11 -2.26 10.74
C PHE A 520 5.64 -3.65 11.15
N LEU A 521 6.42 -4.68 10.80
CA LEU A 521 6.08 -6.07 11.08
C LEU A 521 6.10 -6.36 12.59
N SER A 522 6.80 -5.57 13.40
CA SER A 522 6.85 -5.75 14.86
C SER A 522 5.48 -5.61 15.53
N TYR A 523 4.53 -4.88 14.93
CA TYR A 523 3.18 -4.72 15.48
C TYR A 523 2.30 -5.96 15.33
N PHE A 524 2.61 -6.87 14.40
CA PHE A 524 1.79 -8.05 14.12
C PHE A 524 2.33 -9.27 14.87
N ASN A 525 1.47 -10.02 15.54
CA ASN A 525 1.86 -11.32 16.07
C ASN A 525 1.95 -12.36 14.94
N SER A 526 2.88 -13.31 15.08
CA SER A 526 3.07 -14.36 14.07
C SER A 526 1.90 -15.34 14.09
N ILE A 527 1.49 -15.79 12.91
CA ILE A 527 0.57 -16.92 12.73
C ILE A 527 1.38 -18.10 12.21
N ASP A 528 1.77 -18.97 13.13
CA ASP A 528 2.71 -20.04 12.84
C ASP A 528 2.01 -21.26 12.23
N ASP A 529 0.81 -21.61 12.71
CA ASP A 529 -0.02 -22.67 12.13
C ASP A 529 -0.77 -22.18 10.88
N GLU A 530 -0.39 -22.71 9.72
CA GLU A 530 -1.01 -22.41 8.42
C GLU A 530 -2.03 -23.46 7.98
N LYS A 531 -2.29 -24.51 8.75
CA LYS A 531 -3.13 -25.64 8.30
C LYS A 531 -4.54 -25.20 7.91
N THR A 532 -5.06 -24.17 8.57
CA THR A 532 -6.38 -23.59 8.31
C THR A 532 -6.43 -22.79 7.00
N ILE A 533 -5.28 -22.37 6.46
CA ILE A 533 -5.22 -21.60 5.22
C ILE A 533 -5.43 -22.55 4.03
N PRO A 534 -6.51 -22.40 3.25
CA PRO A 534 -6.82 -23.32 2.15
C PRO A 534 -5.81 -23.15 1.01
N ARG A 535 -5.62 -24.22 0.21
CA ARG A 535 -4.78 -24.17 -1.00
C ARG A 535 -5.30 -23.20 -2.07
N THR A 536 -6.60 -22.87 -2.00
CA THR A 536 -7.26 -21.87 -2.85
C THR A 536 -7.03 -20.42 -2.38
N SER A 537 -6.42 -20.20 -1.20
CA SER A 537 -6.18 -18.86 -0.67
C SER A 537 -5.25 -18.06 -1.60
N ILE A 538 -5.57 -16.78 -1.80
CA ILE A 538 -4.72 -15.85 -2.57
C ILE A 538 -3.33 -15.73 -1.95
N ILE A 539 -3.18 -15.89 -0.63
CA ILE A 539 -1.87 -15.81 0.03
C ILE A 539 -0.90 -16.90 -0.46
N LYS A 540 -1.42 -18.03 -0.97
CA LYS A 540 -0.61 -19.13 -1.49
C LYS A 540 0.12 -18.77 -2.79
N GLU A 541 -0.30 -17.72 -3.49
CA GLU A 541 0.49 -17.12 -4.59
C GLU A 541 1.87 -16.64 -4.12
N PHE A 542 1.96 -16.22 -2.86
CA PHE A 542 3.19 -15.65 -2.30
C PHE A 542 3.98 -16.68 -1.48
N LEU A 543 3.28 -17.63 -0.85
CA LEU A 543 3.85 -18.65 0.05
C LEU A 543 4.12 -20.01 -0.61
N GLY A 544 3.57 -20.28 -1.79
CA GLY A 544 3.57 -21.62 -2.41
C GLY A 544 2.55 -22.58 -1.82
N GLY A 545 2.48 -23.80 -2.38
CA GLY A 545 1.52 -24.83 -1.97
C GLY A 545 0.07 -24.56 -2.40
N GLY A 546 -0.13 -23.63 -3.35
CA GLY A 546 -1.43 -23.22 -3.86
C GLY A 546 -2.02 -24.18 -4.89
N LEU A 547 -3.00 -23.69 -5.66
CA LEU A 547 -3.57 -24.39 -6.82
C LEU A 547 -2.60 -24.47 -8.02
N VAL A 548 -1.58 -23.61 -8.03
CA VAL A 548 -0.53 -23.56 -9.06
C VAL A 548 0.71 -24.20 -8.50
N GLU A 549 0.98 -25.43 -8.94
CA GLU A 549 2.28 -26.07 -8.85
C GLU A 549 2.69 -26.58 -10.24
#